data_AF-A0AAV1YUG3-F1
#
_entry.id   AF-A0AAV1YUG3-F1
#
_cell.length_a   1.000
_cell.length_b   1.000
_cell.length_c   1.000
_cell.angle_alpha   90.00
_cell.angle_beta   90.00
_cell.angle_gamma   90.00
#
_symmetry.space_group_name_H-M   'P 1'
#
loop_
_entity.id
_entity.type
_entity.pdbx_description
1 polymer ?
#
loop_
_entity_poly.entity_id
_entity_poly.type
_entity_poly.pdbx_seq_one_letter_code
_entity_poly.pdbx_strand_id
1 'polypeptide(L)'
;MGATSYVQTETEKDKDAQTIFEKAQKINEELKGKPDDKIYRGVNNYTQYITKKDTAQGNASSGMVRKGPIRAPDNIRSTVRWDYQPDICKDYKETGFCGFGDSCKFMHDRSDYKQGWQLELEIANNTYGDEDPSKYEISSDEDNLPFKCFICRDSFKDPVKTKCDHYFCEKCALDNYKKSARCYVCGVQTSGFFKPAKELIARLAAEDQKEEKEESDEE
;
A
#
# COMPACT_ATOMS: atom_id res chain seq x y z
N MET A 1 -6.55 -31.85 -1.98
CA MET A 1 -7.80 -32.38 -2.55
C MET A 1 -8.64 -31.18 -3.00
N GLY A 2 -9.18 -31.18 -4.23
CA GLY A 2 -9.81 -29.98 -4.83
C GLY A 2 -9.65 -29.84 -6.36
N ALA A 3 -9.16 -30.89 -7.04
CA ALA A 3 -8.87 -30.89 -8.47
C ALA A 3 -10.12 -30.73 -9.36
N THR A 4 -11.31 -31.05 -8.86
CA THR A 4 -12.60 -30.89 -9.55
C THR A 4 -13.45 -29.79 -8.91
N SER A 5 -12.82 -28.82 -8.26
CA SER A 5 -13.55 -27.64 -7.78
C SER A 5 -14.14 -26.88 -8.97
N TYR A 6 -15.38 -26.45 -8.81
CA TYR A 6 -16.12 -25.68 -9.79
C TYR A 6 -16.42 -24.30 -9.19
N VAL A 7 -16.24 -23.26 -10.00
CA VAL A 7 -16.44 -21.87 -9.57
C VAL A 7 -17.94 -21.56 -9.57
N GLN A 8 -18.54 -21.45 -8.38
CA GLN A 8 -19.97 -21.14 -8.18
C GLN A 8 -20.23 -19.67 -7.85
N THR A 9 -19.49 -18.75 -8.45
CA THR A 9 -19.73 -17.30 -8.24
C THR A 9 -20.88 -16.77 -9.09
N GLU A 10 -21.15 -17.42 -10.22
CA GLU A 10 -22.18 -17.02 -11.19
C GLU A 10 -23.49 -17.81 -11.04
N THR A 11 -24.52 -17.42 -11.79
CA THR A 11 -25.79 -18.15 -11.85
C THR A 11 -25.59 -19.61 -12.24
N GLU A 12 -26.29 -20.52 -11.55
CA GLU A 12 -26.31 -21.96 -11.87
C GLU A 12 -26.61 -22.22 -13.35
N LYS A 13 -25.97 -23.25 -13.92
CA LYS A 13 -26.09 -23.59 -15.34
C LYS A 13 -27.52 -23.73 -15.83
N ASP A 14 -28.44 -24.29 -15.04
CA ASP A 14 -29.82 -24.56 -15.50
C ASP A 14 -30.71 -23.31 -15.58
N LYS A 15 -30.29 -22.24 -14.90
CA LYS A 15 -31.02 -20.97 -14.75
C LYS A 15 -30.30 -19.81 -15.43
N ASP A 16 -29.12 -20.04 -15.98
CA ASP A 16 -28.36 -19.00 -16.62
C ASP A 16 -29.04 -18.50 -17.90
N ALA A 17 -28.65 -17.31 -18.33
CA ALA A 17 -29.28 -16.70 -19.50
C ALA A 17 -28.99 -17.48 -20.80
N GLN A 18 -27.96 -18.32 -20.83
CA GLN A 18 -27.63 -19.17 -21.98
C GLN A 18 -28.60 -20.35 -22.09
N THR A 19 -28.88 -21.08 -21.00
CA THR A 19 -29.86 -22.17 -21.00
C THR A 19 -31.28 -21.67 -21.22
N ILE A 20 -31.64 -20.50 -20.69
CA ILE A 20 -32.94 -19.88 -20.99
C ILE A 20 -33.07 -19.61 -22.49
N PHE A 21 -32.00 -19.12 -23.12
CA PHE A 21 -31.98 -18.88 -24.56
C PHE A 21 -32.07 -20.19 -25.36
N GLU A 22 -31.33 -21.23 -24.97
CA GLU A 22 -31.40 -22.56 -25.60
C GLU A 22 -32.79 -23.18 -25.45
N LYS A 23 -33.44 -23.03 -24.28
CA LYS A 23 -34.82 -23.45 -24.05
C LYS A 23 -35.78 -22.70 -24.97
N ALA A 24 -35.63 -21.39 -25.11
CA ALA A 24 -36.46 -20.58 -26.00
C ALA A 24 -36.27 -20.95 -27.48
N GLN A 25 -35.04 -21.20 -27.91
CA GLN A 25 -34.74 -21.63 -29.28
C GLN A 25 -35.40 -22.98 -29.60
N LYS A 26 -35.28 -23.97 -28.70
CA LYS A 26 -35.93 -25.29 -28.86
C LYS A 26 -37.45 -25.16 -29.01
N ILE A 27 -38.08 -24.34 -28.17
CA ILE A 27 -39.54 -24.10 -28.24
C ILE A 27 -39.93 -23.45 -29.57
N ASN A 28 -39.16 -22.47 -30.04
CA ASN A 28 -39.42 -21.80 -31.32
C ASN A 28 -39.22 -22.73 -32.52
N GLU A 29 -38.26 -23.65 -32.47
CA GLU A 29 -38.08 -24.68 -33.49
C GLU A 29 -39.27 -25.66 -33.53
N GLU A 30 -39.77 -26.10 -32.37
CA GLU A 30 -40.95 -26.97 -32.27
C GLU A 30 -42.25 -26.33 -32.76
N LEU A 31 -42.38 -25.01 -32.61
CA LEU A 31 -43.55 -24.23 -33.03
C LEU A 31 -43.48 -23.82 -34.51
N LYS A 32 -42.33 -24.02 -35.16
CA LYS A 32 -42.14 -23.61 -36.55
C LYS A 32 -43.14 -24.34 -37.47
N GLY A 33 -44.06 -23.58 -38.08
CA GLY A 33 -45.07 -24.10 -39.00
C GLY A 33 -46.35 -24.62 -38.35
N LYS A 34 -46.49 -24.54 -37.02
CA LYS A 34 -47.75 -24.84 -36.32
C LYS A 34 -48.64 -23.59 -36.25
N PRO A 35 -49.99 -23.74 -36.27
CA PRO A 35 -50.90 -22.64 -36.01
C PRO A 35 -50.76 -22.11 -34.57
N ASP A 36 -51.21 -20.88 -34.33
CA ASP A 36 -51.13 -20.27 -33.00
C ASP A 36 -52.09 -20.94 -32.01
N ASP A 37 -51.53 -21.73 -31.09
CA ASP A 37 -52.27 -22.44 -30.04
C ASP A 37 -52.85 -21.52 -28.95
N LYS A 38 -52.53 -20.21 -28.94
CA LYS A 38 -52.88 -19.21 -27.89
C LYS A 38 -52.46 -19.57 -26.46
N ILE A 39 -51.65 -20.62 -26.26
CA ILE A 39 -51.10 -21.01 -24.96
C ILE A 39 -49.85 -20.18 -24.67
N TYR A 40 -49.83 -19.49 -23.52
CA TYR A 40 -48.67 -18.71 -23.09
C TYR A 40 -47.53 -19.62 -22.60
N ARG A 41 -46.35 -19.50 -23.21
CA ARG A 41 -45.16 -20.31 -22.89
C ARG A 41 -44.03 -19.51 -22.23
N GLY A 42 -44.31 -18.31 -21.75
CA GLY A 42 -43.34 -17.41 -21.11
C GLY A 42 -42.93 -16.22 -21.99
N VAL A 43 -42.34 -15.21 -21.35
CA VAL A 43 -42.06 -13.89 -21.96
C VAL A 43 -41.11 -13.99 -23.16
N ASN A 44 -40.19 -14.96 -23.14
CA ASN A 44 -39.17 -15.10 -24.20
C ASN A 44 -39.62 -15.97 -25.39
N ASN A 45 -40.79 -16.61 -25.29
CA ASN A 45 -41.24 -17.66 -26.21
C ASN A 45 -42.41 -17.21 -27.10
N TYR A 46 -42.54 -15.91 -27.35
CA TYR A 46 -43.41 -15.42 -28.43
C TYR A 46 -42.88 -15.86 -29.79
N THR A 47 -43.77 -16.00 -30.78
CA THR A 47 -43.44 -16.48 -32.12
C THR A 47 -42.38 -15.59 -32.78
N GLN A 48 -41.18 -16.15 -32.96
CA GLN A 48 -40.10 -15.49 -33.68
C GLN A 48 -40.02 -16.04 -35.11
N TYR A 49 -40.29 -15.18 -36.09
CA TYR A 49 -40.21 -15.54 -37.51
C TYR A 49 -38.77 -15.51 -38.04
N ILE A 50 -37.86 -14.82 -37.35
CA ILE A 50 -36.45 -14.72 -37.71
C ILE A 50 -35.64 -15.71 -36.88
N THR A 51 -35.19 -16.79 -37.51
CA THR A 51 -34.25 -17.74 -36.89
C THR A 51 -32.90 -17.07 -36.69
N LYS A 52 -32.41 -17.03 -35.46
CA LYS A 52 -31.01 -16.67 -35.18
C LYS A 52 -30.14 -17.82 -35.69
N LYS A 53 -29.41 -17.59 -36.77
CA LYS A 53 -28.57 -18.61 -37.42
C LYS A 53 -27.23 -18.74 -36.74
N ASP A 54 -26.67 -19.94 -36.79
CA ASP A 54 -25.26 -20.18 -36.51
C ASP A 54 -24.42 -19.39 -37.52
N THR A 55 -23.33 -18.81 -37.04
CA THR A 55 -22.36 -18.10 -37.89
C THR A 55 -21.08 -18.92 -37.98
N ALA A 56 -20.19 -18.58 -38.91
CA ALA A 56 -18.88 -19.24 -39.01
C ALA A 56 -18.04 -19.16 -37.71
N GLN A 57 -18.38 -18.24 -36.79
CA GLN A 57 -17.71 -18.04 -35.51
C GLN A 57 -18.29 -18.84 -34.34
N GLY A 58 -19.39 -19.57 -34.55
CA GLY A 58 -19.97 -20.45 -33.53
C GLY A 58 -21.49 -20.59 -33.60
N ASN A 59 -22.02 -21.42 -32.69
CA ASN A 59 -23.45 -21.69 -32.57
C ASN A 59 -24.20 -20.45 -32.06
N ALA A 60 -25.49 -20.35 -32.35
CA ALA A 60 -26.39 -19.28 -31.90
C ALA A 60 -26.47 -19.14 -30.37
N SER A 61 -26.19 -20.21 -29.62
CA SER A 61 -26.11 -20.19 -28.15
C SER A 61 -24.72 -19.90 -27.58
N SER A 62 -23.69 -19.93 -28.43
CA SER A 62 -22.30 -19.67 -28.00
C SER A 62 -22.07 -18.19 -27.68
N GLY A 63 -21.13 -17.91 -26.79
CA GLY A 63 -20.82 -16.54 -26.33
C GLY A 63 -20.33 -15.59 -27.43
N MET A 64 -19.90 -16.10 -28.59
CA MET A 64 -19.43 -15.26 -29.70
C MET A 64 -20.58 -14.68 -30.54
N VAL A 65 -21.72 -15.39 -30.62
CA VAL A 65 -22.88 -15.02 -31.44
C VAL A 65 -24.02 -14.48 -30.58
N ARG A 66 -24.18 -15.04 -29.38
CA ARG A 66 -25.25 -14.66 -28.44
C ARG A 66 -24.96 -13.31 -27.82
N LYS A 67 -25.97 -12.45 -27.79
CA LYS A 67 -25.96 -11.17 -27.04
C LYS A 67 -26.59 -11.39 -25.67
N GLY A 68 -25.92 -10.94 -24.62
CA GLY A 68 -26.36 -11.05 -23.22
C GLY A 68 -25.30 -11.65 -22.30
N PRO A 69 -25.63 -11.89 -21.01
CA PRO A 69 -24.71 -12.47 -20.04
C PRO A 69 -24.16 -13.82 -20.52
N ILE A 70 -22.83 -13.96 -20.54
CA ILE A 70 -22.11 -15.15 -21.01
C ILE A 70 -21.77 -16.04 -19.82
N ARG A 71 -21.85 -17.37 -20.01
CA ARG A 71 -21.46 -18.34 -18.98
C ARG A 71 -19.96 -18.31 -18.75
N ALA A 72 -19.53 -18.10 -17.51
CA ALA A 72 -18.14 -18.22 -17.11
C ALA A 72 -17.65 -19.68 -17.13
N PRO A 73 -16.36 -19.95 -17.38
CA PRO A 73 -15.81 -21.30 -17.32
C PRO A 73 -15.77 -21.82 -15.87
N ASP A 74 -16.29 -23.03 -15.61
CA ASP A 74 -16.39 -23.54 -14.23
C ASP A 74 -15.04 -23.99 -13.65
N ASN A 75 -14.12 -24.41 -14.50
CA ASN A 75 -12.88 -25.11 -14.13
C ASN A 75 -11.63 -24.21 -14.23
N ILE A 76 -11.82 -22.89 -14.34
CA ILE A 76 -10.73 -21.93 -14.45
C ILE A 76 -10.83 -20.96 -13.28
N ARG A 77 -9.77 -20.89 -12.47
CA ARG A 77 -9.61 -19.83 -11.47
C ARG A 77 -8.84 -18.68 -12.09
N SER A 78 -9.45 -17.49 -12.15
CA SER A 78 -8.74 -16.27 -12.54
C SER A 78 -7.63 -15.96 -11.55
N THR A 79 -6.44 -15.65 -12.05
CA THR A 79 -5.34 -15.16 -11.21
C THR A 79 -5.67 -13.75 -10.74
N VAL A 80 -5.61 -13.53 -9.42
CA VAL A 80 -5.86 -12.21 -8.82
C VAL A 80 -4.50 -11.58 -8.51
N ARG A 81 -4.31 -10.34 -8.96
CA ARG A 81 -3.18 -9.49 -8.61
C ARG A 81 -3.73 -8.24 -7.96
N TRP A 82 -3.20 -7.89 -6.80
CA TRP A 82 -3.49 -6.62 -6.15
C TRP A 82 -2.74 -5.50 -6.88
N ASP A 83 -3.49 -4.52 -7.37
CA ASP A 83 -2.91 -3.31 -7.95
C ASP A 83 -2.88 -2.22 -6.88
N TYR A 84 -1.68 -1.97 -6.34
CA TYR A 84 -1.46 -0.99 -5.28
C TYR A 84 -1.19 0.42 -5.81
N GLN A 85 -1.05 0.61 -7.13
CA GLN A 85 -0.71 1.90 -7.69
C GLN A 85 -1.98 2.74 -7.91
N PRO A 86 -2.20 3.84 -7.15
CA PRO A 86 -3.37 4.68 -7.35
C PRO A 86 -3.16 5.65 -8.51
N ASP A 87 -4.16 5.81 -9.36
CA ASP A 87 -4.18 6.82 -10.44
C ASP A 87 -4.66 8.18 -9.92
N ILE A 88 -3.99 8.72 -8.90
CA ILE A 88 -4.31 10.03 -8.31
C ILE A 88 -3.34 11.08 -8.84
N CYS A 89 -3.86 12.24 -9.23
CA CYS A 89 -3.04 13.35 -9.67
C CYS A 89 -2.24 13.90 -8.49
N LYS A 90 -0.92 13.72 -8.54
CA LYS A 90 0.00 14.22 -7.50
C LYS A 90 -0.14 15.73 -7.30
N ASP A 91 -0.06 16.49 -8.38
CA ASP A 91 -0.09 17.96 -8.33
C ASP A 91 -1.41 18.47 -7.74
N TYR A 92 -2.53 17.87 -8.15
CA TYR A 92 -3.84 18.24 -7.61
C TYR A 92 -3.99 17.86 -6.13
N LYS A 93 -3.45 16.71 -5.71
CA LYS A 93 -3.52 16.27 -4.31
C LYS A 93 -2.73 17.20 -3.40
N GLU A 94 -1.47 17.49 -3.75
CA GLU A 94 -0.55 18.30 -2.93
C GLU A 94 -0.91 19.79 -2.99
N THR A 95 -1.11 20.33 -4.19
CA THR A 95 -1.25 21.79 -4.39
C THR A 95 -2.71 22.23 -4.53
N GLY A 96 -3.59 21.33 -4.98
CA GLY A 96 -4.97 21.69 -5.32
C GLY A 96 -5.18 22.24 -6.71
N PHE A 97 -4.11 22.34 -7.48
CA PHE A 97 -4.16 22.84 -8.84
C PHE A 97 -3.40 21.87 -9.74
N CYS A 98 -4.10 21.32 -10.73
CA CYS A 98 -3.45 20.57 -11.80
C CYS A 98 -3.27 21.49 -12.99
N GLY A 99 -2.04 21.64 -13.48
CA GLY A 99 -1.75 22.43 -14.69
C GLY A 99 -2.45 21.90 -15.95
N PHE A 100 -2.85 20.62 -15.95
CA PHE A 100 -3.61 20.01 -17.04
C PHE A 100 -5.14 20.22 -16.92
N GLY A 101 -5.61 20.79 -15.81
CA GLY A 101 -7.04 20.95 -15.54
C GLY A 101 -7.82 19.65 -15.74
N ASP A 102 -9.02 19.75 -16.31
CA ASP A 102 -9.90 18.59 -16.55
C ASP A 102 -9.41 17.64 -17.66
N SER A 103 -8.33 17.99 -18.36
CA SER A 103 -7.71 17.09 -19.34
C SER A 103 -6.73 16.10 -18.72
N CYS A 104 -6.52 16.17 -17.40
CA CYS A 104 -5.67 15.24 -16.67
C CYS A 104 -6.24 13.81 -16.74
N LYS A 105 -5.40 12.83 -17.09
CA LYS A 105 -5.78 11.41 -17.08
C LYS A 105 -5.92 10.82 -15.68
N PHE A 106 -5.40 11.50 -14.67
CA PHE A 106 -5.36 11.04 -13.28
C PHE A 106 -6.50 11.67 -12.48
N MET A 107 -6.98 10.97 -11.46
CA MET A 107 -8.09 11.39 -10.62
C MET A 107 -7.72 12.62 -9.79
N HIS A 108 -8.61 13.62 -9.80
CA HIS A 108 -8.52 14.83 -9.00
C HIS A 108 -9.18 14.62 -7.63
N ASP A 109 -8.54 13.82 -6.79
CA ASP A 109 -8.95 13.60 -5.40
C ASP A 109 -7.92 14.17 -4.43
N ARG A 110 -8.39 14.75 -3.32
CA ARG A 110 -7.57 15.32 -2.24
C ARG A 110 -7.68 14.54 -0.93
N SER A 111 -8.33 13.37 -0.97
CA SER A 111 -8.38 12.49 0.19
C SER A 111 -6.98 11.96 0.56
N ASP A 112 -6.71 11.95 1.87
CA ASP A 112 -5.44 11.55 2.49
C ASP A 112 -5.56 10.22 3.25
N TYR A 113 -6.56 9.40 2.90
CA TYR A 113 -6.73 8.08 3.49
C TYR A 113 -5.51 7.17 3.28
N LYS A 114 -5.21 6.37 4.31
CA LYS A 114 -4.15 5.38 4.29
C LYS A 114 -4.41 4.33 3.19
N GLN A 115 -3.35 3.93 2.51
CA GLN A 115 -3.42 2.89 1.49
C GLN A 115 -3.55 1.51 2.14
N GLY A 116 -4.09 0.52 1.40
CA GLY A 116 -4.29 -0.84 1.93
C GLY A 116 -3.01 -1.45 2.54
N TRP A 117 -1.86 -1.28 1.88
CA TRP A 117 -0.58 -1.78 2.39
C TRP A 117 -0.12 -1.10 3.70
N GLN A 118 -0.46 0.18 3.89
CA GLN A 118 -0.13 0.90 5.14
C GLN A 118 -0.96 0.35 6.29
N LEU A 119 -2.24 0.07 6.03
CA LEU A 119 -3.14 -0.56 7.00
C LEU A 119 -2.67 -1.97 7.35
N GLU A 120 -2.30 -2.78 6.35
CA GLU A 120 -1.75 -4.13 6.57
C GLU A 120 -0.50 -4.11 7.45
N LEU A 121 0.39 -3.13 7.24
CA LEU A 121 1.60 -2.96 8.05
C LEU A 121 1.27 -2.56 9.50
N GLU A 122 0.35 -1.62 9.70
CA GLU A 122 -0.10 -1.20 11.04
C GLU A 122 -0.77 -2.35 11.80
N ILE A 123 -1.58 -3.15 11.09
CA ILE A 123 -2.21 -4.35 11.64
C ILE A 123 -1.13 -5.38 12.00
N ALA A 124 -0.15 -5.63 11.14
CA ALA A 124 0.93 -6.58 11.41
C ALA A 124 1.79 -6.17 12.62
N ASN A 125 1.99 -4.87 12.82
CA ASN A 125 2.72 -4.31 13.94
C ASN A 125 1.87 -4.10 15.20
N ASN A 126 0.57 -4.44 15.17
CA ASN A 126 -0.41 -4.16 16.24
C ASN A 126 -0.47 -2.68 16.67
N THR A 127 -0.10 -1.74 15.78
CA THR A 127 -0.21 -0.29 16.02
C THR A 127 -1.48 0.30 15.42
N TYR A 128 -2.35 -0.54 14.88
CA TYR A 128 -3.62 -0.12 14.31
C TYR A 128 -4.54 0.47 15.38
N GLY A 129 -4.78 1.77 15.31
CA GLY A 129 -5.62 2.51 16.28
C GLY A 129 -4.85 3.13 17.45
N ASP A 130 -3.53 2.99 17.51
CA ASP A 130 -2.71 3.76 18.45
C ASP A 130 -2.55 5.19 17.91
N GLU A 131 -3.30 6.11 18.51
CA GLU A 131 -3.13 7.56 18.32
C GLU A 131 -2.03 8.05 19.26
N ASP A 132 -0.77 7.71 18.95
CA ASP A 132 0.37 8.27 19.68
C ASP A 132 0.42 9.79 19.45
N PRO A 133 0.24 10.63 20.50
CA PRO A 133 0.23 12.09 20.35
C PRO A 133 1.56 12.65 19.85
N SER A 134 2.65 11.90 20.04
CA SER A 134 4.02 12.23 19.61
C SER A 134 4.27 11.99 18.12
N LYS A 135 3.36 11.33 17.39
CA LYS A 135 3.57 10.99 15.96
C LYS A 135 3.62 12.21 15.05
N TYR A 136 3.02 13.33 15.47
CA TYR A 136 3.05 14.61 14.76
C TYR A 136 3.97 15.63 15.42
N GLU A 137 4.74 15.23 16.44
CA GLU A 137 5.79 16.09 16.97
C GLU A 137 6.89 16.21 15.93
N ILE A 138 6.99 17.40 15.34
CA ILE A 138 8.17 17.80 14.57
C ILE A 138 9.26 18.06 15.61
N SER A 139 10.01 17.02 15.97
CA SER A 139 11.26 17.20 16.72
C SER A 139 12.13 18.14 15.89
N SER A 140 12.39 19.35 16.41
CA SER A 140 13.21 20.36 15.72
C SER A 140 14.65 19.93 15.47
N ASP A 141 15.06 18.82 16.07
CA ASP A 141 16.44 18.37 16.12
C ASP A 141 16.58 17.04 15.40
N GLU A 142 16.87 17.11 14.09
CA GLU A 142 17.24 15.98 13.23
C GLU A 142 18.55 15.28 13.66
N ASP A 143 19.11 15.63 14.82
CA ASP A 143 20.36 15.10 15.31
C ASP A 143 20.21 14.68 16.75
N ASN A 144 20.01 13.37 16.92
CA ASN A 144 20.04 12.67 18.21
C ASN A 144 21.50 12.63 18.75
N LEU A 145 22.14 13.80 18.83
CA LEU A 145 23.47 14.03 19.36
C LEU A 145 23.31 14.37 20.85
N PRO A 146 23.80 13.53 21.77
CA PRO A 146 23.68 13.80 23.20
C PRO A 146 24.43 15.09 23.57
N PHE A 147 23.86 15.91 24.46
CA PHE A 147 24.48 17.14 24.98
C PHE A 147 25.53 16.89 26.08
N LYS A 148 25.45 15.75 26.79
CA LYS A 148 26.31 15.43 27.93
C LYS A 148 26.90 14.03 27.80
N CYS A 149 28.09 13.82 28.35
CA CYS A 149 28.72 12.51 28.34
C CYS A 149 27.98 11.56 29.29
N PHE A 150 27.63 10.36 28.82
CA PHE A 150 26.93 9.36 29.65
C PHE A 150 27.74 8.82 30.84
N ILE A 151 29.07 8.96 30.81
CA ILE A 151 29.96 8.43 31.85
C ILE A 151 30.19 9.47 32.96
N CYS A 152 30.55 10.71 32.61
CA CYS A 152 30.80 11.77 33.60
C CYS A 152 29.58 12.67 33.86
N ARG A 153 28.56 12.65 33.00
CA ARG A 153 27.37 13.53 33.05
C ARG A 153 27.68 15.03 32.92
N ASP A 154 28.91 15.37 32.55
CA ASP A 154 29.36 16.74 32.26
C ASP A 154 29.35 17.01 30.75
N SER A 155 29.61 18.27 30.38
CA SER A 155 29.88 18.67 28.99
C SER A 155 31.07 17.92 28.40
N PHE A 156 31.05 17.72 27.09
CA PHE A 156 32.10 16.96 26.42
C PHE A 156 33.42 17.73 26.38
N LYS A 157 34.46 17.13 26.95
CA LYS A 157 35.85 17.57 26.79
C LYS A 157 36.53 16.57 25.85
N ASP A 158 36.90 17.03 24.66
CA ASP A 158 37.42 16.22 23.56
C ASP A 158 36.53 15.01 23.22
N PRO A 159 35.39 15.22 22.54
CA PRO A 159 34.43 14.17 22.26
C PRO A 159 34.99 13.16 21.25
N VAL A 160 34.84 11.87 21.57
CA VAL A 160 35.20 10.74 20.73
C VAL A 160 33.96 9.89 20.41
N LYS A 161 33.86 9.45 19.14
CA LYS A 161 32.83 8.57 18.61
C LYS A 161 33.36 7.14 18.52
N THR A 162 32.58 6.19 19.06
CA THR A 162 32.84 4.75 18.95
C THR A 162 32.26 4.17 17.66
N LYS A 163 32.58 2.91 17.31
CA LYS A 163 31.97 2.20 16.17
C LYS A 163 30.44 2.09 16.23
N CYS A 164 29.88 2.26 17.41
CA CYS A 164 28.45 2.10 17.69
C CYS A 164 27.74 3.46 17.80
N ASP A 165 28.36 4.51 17.28
CA ASP A 165 27.84 5.87 17.27
C ASP A 165 27.48 6.44 18.65
N HIS A 166 28.14 5.94 19.70
CA HIS A 166 28.09 6.55 21.03
C HIS A 166 29.27 7.51 21.24
N TYR A 167 28.96 8.65 21.87
CA TYR A 167 29.87 9.75 22.14
C TYR A 167 30.31 9.78 23.61
N PHE A 168 31.60 9.97 23.83
CA PHE A 168 32.22 10.05 25.17
C PHE A 168 33.34 11.09 25.20
N CYS A 169 33.76 11.54 26.38
CA CYS A 169 35.01 12.29 26.52
C CYS A 169 36.22 11.35 26.34
N GLU A 170 37.35 11.87 25.84
CA GLU A 170 38.58 11.09 25.66
C GLU A 170 38.98 10.32 26.93
N LYS A 171 39.05 11.02 28.07
CA LYS A 171 39.41 10.43 29.36
C LYS A 171 38.43 9.33 29.80
N CYS A 172 37.13 9.59 29.64
CA CYS A 172 36.08 8.64 30.00
C CYS A 172 36.10 7.38 29.14
N ALA A 173 36.37 7.54 27.83
CA ALA A 173 36.51 6.41 26.91
C ALA A 173 37.72 5.54 27.26
N LEU A 174 38.86 6.16 27.57
CA LEU A 174 40.09 5.46 27.95
C LEU A 174 39.95 4.75 29.30
N ASP A 175 39.33 5.39 30.30
CA ASP A 175 39.14 4.78 31.63
C ASP A 175 38.12 3.64 31.60
N ASN A 176 37.10 3.75 30.75
CA ASN A 176 36.19 2.63 30.51
C ASN A 176 36.91 1.49 29.77
N TYR A 177 37.75 1.78 28.76
CA TYR A 177 38.49 0.76 28.02
C TYR A 177 39.46 -0.04 28.91
N LYS A 178 40.09 0.62 29.88
CA LYS A 178 40.92 -0.06 30.90
C LYS A 178 40.13 -1.08 31.73
N LYS A 179 38.85 -0.82 32.00
CA LYS A 179 37.97 -1.71 32.78
C LYS A 179 37.27 -2.75 31.91
N SER A 180 36.80 -2.37 30.73
CA SER A 180 36.13 -3.25 29.79
C SER A 180 36.33 -2.78 28.35
N ALA A 181 36.63 -3.72 27.44
CA ALA A 181 36.75 -3.43 26.01
C ALA A 181 35.39 -3.27 25.29
N ARG A 182 34.32 -2.99 26.04
CA ARG A 182 32.94 -2.88 25.57
C ARG A 182 32.41 -1.46 25.74
N CYS A 183 31.52 -1.06 24.85
CA CYS A 183 30.82 0.23 24.93
C CYS A 183 29.95 0.27 26.19
N TYR A 184 29.92 1.41 26.89
CA TYR A 184 29.14 1.58 28.11
C TYR A 184 27.62 1.58 27.87
N VAL A 185 27.17 2.04 26.70
CA VAL A 185 25.73 2.17 26.39
C VAL A 185 25.15 0.89 25.77
N CYS A 186 25.81 0.35 24.74
CA CYS A 186 25.28 -0.80 23.98
C CYS A 186 25.99 -2.14 24.25
N GLY A 187 27.07 -2.16 25.03
CA GLY A 187 27.82 -3.39 25.32
C GLY A 187 28.61 -3.98 24.14
N VAL A 188 28.57 -3.37 22.95
CA VAL A 188 29.31 -3.84 21.76
C VAL A 188 30.81 -3.65 21.96
N GLN A 189 31.61 -4.60 21.46
CA GLN A 189 33.07 -4.56 21.59
C GLN A 189 33.67 -3.42 20.75
N THR A 190 34.31 -2.45 21.41
CA THR A 190 34.84 -1.24 20.75
C THR A 190 36.18 -1.50 20.06
N SER A 191 36.87 -2.60 20.37
CA SER A 191 38.13 -3.02 19.72
C SER A 191 39.23 -1.94 19.70
N GLY A 192 39.25 -1.04 20.70
CA GLY A 192 40.22 0.05 20.79
C GLY A 192 40.07 1.14 19.72
N PHE A 193 38.93 1.19 19.02
CA PHE A 193 38.70 2.12 17.93
C PHE A 193 37.89 3.34 18.39
N PHE A 194 38.55 4.48 18.52
CA PHE A 194 37.96 5.77 18.89
C PHE A 194 38.30 6.81 17.83
N LYS A 195 37.29 7.42 17.21
CA LYS A 195 37.47 8.53 16.27
C LYS A 195 37.14 9.85 16.97
N PRO A 196 37.89 10.94 16.73
CA PRO A 196 37.48 12.26 17.20
C PRO A 196 36.15 12.67 16.54
N ALA A 197 35.18 13.11 17.33
CA ALA A 197 33.83 13.46 16.87
C ALA A 197 33.79 14.92 16.38
N LYS A 198 34.27 15.16 15.16
CA LYS A 198 34.31 16.50 14.55
C LYS A 198 32.94 17.18 14.47
N GLU A 199 31.88 16.40 14.27
CA GLU A 199 30.50 16.89 14.18
C GLU A 199 30.00 17.46 15.51
N LEU A 200 30.34 16.83 16.65
CA LEU A 200 30.01 17.36 17.97
C LEU A 200 30.83 18.59 18.33
N ILE A 201 32.12 18.60 17.98
CA ILE A 201 32.99 19.75 18.25
C ILE A 201 32.47 20.99 17.52
N ALA A 202 32.05 20.84 16.26
CA ALA A 202 31.48 21.94 15.48
C ALA A 202 30.17 22.48 16.08
N ARG A 203 29.35 21.63 16.70
CA ARG A 203 28.12 22.06 17.38
C ARG A 203 28.37 22.74 18.71
N LEU A 204 29.22 22.16 19.54
CA LEU A 204 29.59 22.77 20.83
C LEU A 204 30.22 24.15 20.60
N ALA A 205 31.10 24.29 19.61
CA ALA A 205 31.66 25.59 19.24
C ALA A 205 30.62 26.58 18.72
N ALA A 206 29.55 26.11 18.08
CA ALA A 206 28.45 26.96 17.61
C ALA A 206 27.47 27.35 18.72
N GLU A 207 27.32 26.50 19.75
CA GLU A 207 26.54 26.79 20.97
C GLU A 207 27.30 27.78 21.85
N ASP A 208 28.59 27.56 22.11
CA ASP A 208 29.44 28.48 22.86
C ASP A 208 29.43 29.89 22.22
N GLN A 209 29.49 29.99 20.89
CA GLN A 209 29.39 31.26 20.15
C GLN A 209 28.01 31.93 20.22
N LYS A 210 26.95 31.20 20.54
CA LYS A 210 25.62 31.77 20.76
C LYS A 210 25.49 32.30 22.19
N GLU A 211 25.95 31.52 23.17
CA GLU A 211 25.98 31.95 24.58
C GLU A 211 26.84 33.22 24.75
N GLU A 212 28.02 33.31 24.11
CA GLU A 212 28.86 34.53 24.14
C GLU A 212 28.18 35.76 23.52
N LYS A 213 27.28 35.57 22.54
CA LYS A 213 26.55 36.69 21.92
C LYS A 213 25.40 37.15 22.79
N GLU A 214 24.69 36.21 23.40
CA GLU A 214 23.57 36.51 24.32
C GLU A 214 24.06 37.23 25.58
N GLU A 215 25.22 36.85 26.14
CA GLU A 215 25.83 37.60 27.27
C GLU A 215 26.30 39.01 26.86
N SER A 216 26.69 39.23 25.60
CA SER A 216 27.13 40.56 25.12
C SER A 216 25.98 41.51 24.77
N ASP A 217 24.78 40.99 24.53
CA ASP A 217 23.57 41.79 24.25
C ASP A 217 22.80 42.17 25.53
N GLU A 218 23.15 41.56 26.68
CA GLU A 218 22.56 41.85 28.00
C GLU A 218 23.39 42.83 28.87
N GLU A 219 24.60 43.24 28.44
CA GLU A 219 25.41 44.33 29.06
C GLU A 219 25.22 45.72 28.44
#